data_AF-A0A8K0U0T3-F1
#
_entry.id   AF-A0A8K0U0T3-F1
#
_cell.length_a   1.000
_cell.length_b   1.000
_cell.length_c   1.000
_cell.angle_alpha   90.00
_cell.angle_beta   90.00
_cell.angle_gamma   90.00
#
_symmetry.space_group_name_H-M   'P 1'
#
loop_
_entity.id
_entity.type
_entity.pdbx_description
1 polymer ?
#
loop_
_entity_poly.entity_id
_entity_poly.type
_entity_poly.pdbx_seq_one_letter_code
_entity_poly.pdbx_strand_id
1 'polypeptide(L)'
;MIFFSRKPKVSALPPGWPSPYHNKCTQRDCQYPNSPQTVKGVYQCRGVPGGFFCEGTYKISSSRAQETERYLKEMAMVRRAAEEEQRKRTVSEMKRPDLSAPFRAREVPDPRTMDNRARLGYGRASGAGQLPRAHRPSDAKRPQAAPFRRPSYGVPRPTSSQIETEFVTDQIMMHLYPERQIQPRWI
;
A
#
# COMPACT_ATOMS: atom_id res chain seq x y z
N MET A 1 18.38 -14.00 -55.88
CA MET A 1 17.72 -12.93 -55.10
C MET A 1 18.41 -12.86 -53.74
N ILE A 2 19.15 -11.78 -53.44
CA ILE A 2 19.88 -11.64 -52.18
C ILE A 2 18.91 -11.03 -51.15
N PHE A 3 18.42 -11.85 -50.22
CA PHE A 3 17.64 -11.39 -49.08
C PHE A 3 18.58 -10.72 -48.08
N PHE A 4 18.67 -9.40 -48.12
CA PHE A 4 19.30 -8.62 -47.06
C PHE A 4 18.41 -8.71 -45.81
N SER A 5 18.61 -9.76 -45.02
CA SER A 5 18.09 -9.87 -43.65
C SER A 5 18.71 -8.76 -42.80
N ARG A 6 18.13 -7.56 -42.88
CA ARG A 6 18.47 -6.45 -41.99
C ARG A 6 18.14 -6.91 -40.58
N LYS A 7 19.17 -7.31 -39.84
CA LYS A 7 19.08 -7.60 -38.41
C LYS A 7 18.27 -6.47 -37.77
N PRO A 8 17.20 -6.76 -36.99
CA PRO A 8 16.42 -5.73 -36.35
C PRO A 8 17.40 -4.90 -35.50
N LYS A 9 17.59 -3.63 -35.87
CA LYS A 9 18.44 -2.73 -35.09
C LYS A 9 17.80 -2.67 -33.71
N VAL A 10 18.46 -3.29 -32.72
CA VAL A 10 18.16 -3.13 -31.30
C VAL A 10 17.98 -1.63 -31.11
N SER A 11 16.77 -1.24 -30.69
CA SER A 11 16.32 0.14 -30.71
C SER A 11 17.40 1.02 -30.10
N ALA A 12 17.87 2.03 -30.85
CA ALA A 12 18.88 3.01 -30.44
C ALA A 12 18.33 3.97 -29.37
N LEU A 13 17.66 3.41 -28.37
CA LEU A 13 17.16 4.10 -27.21
C LEU A 13 18.33 4.28 -26.23
N PRO A 14 18.45 5.45 -25.61
CA PRO A 14 19.45 5.69 -24.58
C PRO A 14 19.40 4.65 -23.45
N PRO A 15 20.53 4.34 -22.80
CA PRO A 15 20.53 3.54 -21.58
C PRO A 15 19.65 4.21 -20.51
N GLY A 16 18.82 3.44 -19.82
CA GLY A 16 17.86 3.96 -18.82
C GLY A 16 16.49 4.34 -19.38
N TRP A 17 16.19 4.04 -20.66
CA TRP A 17 14.85 4.22 -21.21
C TRP A 17 13.83 3.33 -20.48
N PRO A 18 12.68 3.87 -20.03
CA PRO A 18 11.79 3.16 -19.10
C PRO A 18 11.14 1.91 -19.70
N SER A 19 10.90 1.91 -21.02
CA SER A 19 10.44 0.72 -21.74
C SER A 19 10.66 0.88 -23.25
N PRO A 20 10.88 -0.20 -24.00
CA PRO A 20 11.12 -0.14 -25.45
C PRO A 20 9.94 0.45 -26.25
N TYR A 21 8.75 0.50 -25.64
CA TYR A 21 7.53 1.05 -26.23
C TYR A 21 7.40 2.56 -26.07
N HIS A 22 8.21 3.19 -25.22
CA HIS A 22 8.28 4.65 -25.14
C HIS A 22 8.91 5.21 -26.42
N ASN A 23 8.41 6.36 -26.87
CA ASN A 23 8.74 6.92 -28.17
C ASN A 23 9.75 8.07 -28.02
N LYS A 24 10.84 8.00 -28.79
CA LYS A 24 11.83 9.08 -28.84
C LYS A 24 11.32 10.22 -29.71
N CYS A 25 11.51 11.44 -29.23
CA CYS A 25 11.29 12.65 -30.01
C CYS A 25 12.21 12.71 -31.24
N THR A 26 11.79 13.40 -32.30
CA THR A 26 12.61 13.72 -33.47
C THR A 26 13.75 14.67 -33.15
N GLN A 27 13.60 15.52 -32.14
CA GLN A 27 14.67 16.38 -31.65
C GLN A 27 15.79 15.53 -31.04
N ARG A 28 17.03 15.78 -31.46
CA ARG A 28 18.18 14.93 -31.10
C ARG A 28 18.45 14.95 -29.60
N ASP A 29 18.40 16.15 -29.01
CA ASP A 29 18.76 16.44 -27.62
C ASP A 29 17.59 16.18 -26.65
N CYS A 30 16.39 15.93 -27.16
CA CYS A 30 15.26 15.57 -26.32
C CYS A 30 15.36 14.09 -25.89
N GLN A 31 15.70 13.89 -24.62
CA GLN A 31 15.78 12.58 -23.97
C GLN A 31 14.47 12.19 -23.26
N TYR A 32 13.38 12.93 -23.49
CA TYR A 32 12.12 12.66 -22.83
C TYR A 32 11.46 11.38 -23.39
N PRO A 33 11.10 10.41 -22.52
CA PRO A 33 10.42 9.19 -22.94
C PRO A 33 8.93 9.46 -23.14
N ASN A 34 8.50 9.74 -24.38
CA ASN A 34 7.08 9.94 -24.66
C ASN A 34 6.31 8.63 -24.48
N SER A 35 5.10 8.74 -23.93
CA SER A 35 4.26 7.58 -23.63
C SER A 35 3.98 6.73 -24.88
N PRO A 36 3.84 5.41 -24.71
CA PRO A 36 3.44 4.54 -25.81
C PRO A 36 2.11 4.98 -26.44
N GLN A 37 1.98 4.86 -27.76
CA GLN A 37 0.77 5.21 -28.50
C GLN A 37 0.29 3.98 -29.27
N THR A 38 -1.00 3.66 -29.17
CA THR A 38 -1.63 2.52 -29.83
C THR A 38 -2.18 2.85 -31.21
N VAL A 39 -2.08 4.11 -31.63
CA VAL A 39 -2.60 4.58 -32.92
C VAL A 39 -1.44 5.10 -33.77
N LYS A 40 -1.48 4.78 -35.07
CA LYS A 40 -0.54 5.31 -36.07
C LYS A 40 -0.75 6.81 -36.22
N GLY A 41 0.32 7.60 -36.21
CA GLY A 41 0.20 9.03 -36.39
C GLY A 41 1.48 9.79 -36.11
N VAL A 42 1.37 11.11 -36.14
CA VAL A 42 2.41 12.04 -35.70
C VAL A 42 1.90 12.74 -34.45
N TYR A 43 2.70 12.69 -33.39
CA TYR A 43 2.33 13.22 -32.08
C TYR A 43 3.35 14.26 -31.63
N GLN A 44 2.89 15.22 -30.83
CA GLN A 44 3.76 16.23 -30.22
C GLN A 44 4.50 15.65 -29.01
N CYS A 45 5.77 16.00 -28.88
CA CYS A 45 6.56 15.63 -27.72
C CYS A 45 6.04 16.39 -26.49
N ARG A 46 5.94 15.68 -25.36
CA ARG A 46 5.54 16.28 -24.07
C ARG A 46 6.73 16.57 -23.17
N GLY A 47 7.94 16.48 -23.70
CA GLY A 47 9.16 16.71 -22.94
C GLY A 47 9.35 18.18 -22.63
N VAL A 48 9.98 18.45 -21.48
CA VAL A 48 10.31 19.82 -21.05
C VAL A 48 11.82 19.91 -20.75
N PRO A 49 12.71 19.72 -21.75
CA PRO A 49 14.14 19.79 -21.52
C PRO A 49 14.54 21.22 -21.10
N GLY A 50 15.15 21.36 -19.92
CA GLY A 50 15.62 22.66 -19.43
C GLY A 50 14.53 23.68 -19.07
N GLY A 51 13.28 23.22 -18.83
CA GLY A 51 12.18 24.09 -18.41
C GLY A 51 11.31 24.66 -19.54
N PHE A 52 11.65 24.39 -20.80
CA PHE A 52 10.84 24.78 -21.97
C PHE A 52 10.20 23.57 -22.64
N PHE A 53 8.98 23.74 -23.14
CA PHE A 53 8.28 22.67 -23.87
C PHE A 53 9.05 22.30 -25.14
N CYS A 54 9.22 21.01 -25.37
CA CYS A 54 9.82 20.49 -26.58
C CYS A 54 8.80 20.53 -27.72
N GLU A 55 9.00 21.41 -28.70
CA GLU A 55 8.17 21.51 -29.92
C GLU A 55 8.40 20.37 -30.92
N GLY A 56 9.27 19.42 -30.57
CA GLY A 56 9.53 18.27 -31.40
C GLY A 56 8.30 17.36 -31.54
N THR A 57 8.31 16.52 -32.56
CA THR A 57 7.27 15.52 -32.79
C THR A 57 7.85 14.12 -32.75
N TYR A 58 7.02 13.10 -32.77
CA TYR A 58 7.45 11.73 -33.00
C TYR A 58 6.42 11.01 -33.86
N LYS A 59 6.91 10.07 -34.68
CA LYS A 59 6.08 9.32 -35.64
C LYS A 59 5.89 7.90 -35.16
N ILE A 60 4.66 7.41 -35.24
CA ILE A 60 4.28 6.05 -34.88
C ILE A 60 3.81 5.33 -36.13
N SER A 61 4.48 4.23 -36.47
CA SER A 61 4.07 3.35 -37.57
C SER A 61 2.92 2.44 -37.14
N SER A 62 2.18 1.87 -38.09
CA SER A 62 1.11 0.92 -37.78
C SER A 62 1.62 -0.32 -37.05
N SER A 63 2.78 -0.87 -37.43
CA SER A 63 3.34 -2.04 -36.75
C SER A 63 3.73 -1.72 -35.31
N ARG A 64 4.34 -0.55 -35.04
CA ARG A 64 4.71 -0.13 -33.68
C ARG A 64 3.47 0.14 -32.81
N ALA A 65 2.41 0.70 -33.39
CA ALA A 65 1.13 0.90 -32.74
C ALA A 65 0.50 -0.44 -32.30
N GLN A 66 0.49 -1.44 -33.20
CA GLN A 66 -0.03 -2.78 -32.91
C GLN A 66 0.79 -3.52 -31.84
N GLU A 67 2.13 -3.42 -31.90
CA GLU A 67 3.01 -4.01 -30.89
C GLU A 67 2.78 -3.38 -29.51
N THR A 68 2.59 -2.05 -29.47
CA THR A 68 2.27 -1.32 -28.25
C THR A 68 0.91 -1.76 -27.68
N GLU A 69 -0.10 -1.90 -28.54
CA GLU A 69 -1.43 -2.39 -28.15
C GLU A 69 -1.34 -3.80 -27.56
N ARG A 70 -0.61 -4.71 -28.21
CA ARG A 70 -0.40 -6.07 -27.73
C ARG A 70 0.26 -6.09 -26.36
N TYR A 71 1.32 -5.31 -26.18
CA TYR A 71 2.04 -5.19 -24.92
C TYR A 71 1.14 -4.65 -23.80
N LEU A 72 0.37 -3.59 -24.05
CA LEU A 72 -0.53 -3.03 -23.06
C LEU A 72 -1.64 -4.02 -22.67
N LYS A 73 -2.16 -4.77 -23.65
CA LYS A 73 -3.17 -5.82 -23.42
C LYS A 73 -2.61 -6.96 -22.55
N GLU A 74 -1.38 -7.39 -22.81
CA GLU A 74 -0.71 -8.41 -22.01
C GLU A 74 -0.48 -7.92 -20.57
N MET A 75 0.01 -6.69 -20.39
CA MET A 75 0.22 -6.12 -19.06
C MET A 75 -1.08 -5.92 -18.28
N ALA A 76 -2.18 -5.55 -18.95
CA ALA A 76 -3.50 -5.48 -18.33
C ALA A 76 -4.00 -6.86 -17.89
N MET A 77 -3.77 -7.89 -18.71
CA MET A 77 -4.14 -9.27 -18.37
C MET A 77 -3.35 -9.77 -17.15
N VAL A 78 -2.04 -9.56 -17.13
CA VAL A 78 -1.17 -9.93 -16.00
C VAL A 78 -1.61 -9.22 -14.71
N ARG A 79 -1.91 -7.92 -14.78
CA ARG A 79 -2.39 -7.16 -13.61
C ARG A 79 -3.71 -7.72 -13.08
N ARG A 80 -4.67 -8.00 -13.96
CA ARG A 80 -5.96 -8.60 -13.58
C ARG A 80 -5.78 -9.99 -12.96
N ALA A 81 -4.90 -10.82 -13.52
CA ALA A 81 -4.62 -12.15 -12.99
C ALA A 81 -3.99 -12.08 -11.58
N ALA A 82 -3.04 -11.17 -11.37
CA ALA A 82 -2.42 -10.95 -10.06
C ALA A 82 -3.43 -10.46 -9.01
N GLU A 83 -4.33 -9.53 -9.39
CA GLU A 83 -5.40 -9.05 -8.52
C GLU A 83 -6.39 -10.17 -8.17
N GLU A 84 -6.77 -11.00 -9.14
CA GLU A 84 -7.65 -12.15 -8.91
C GLU A 84 -6.99 -13.17 -7.97
N GLU A 85 -5.69 -13.42 -8.10
CA GLU A 85 -4.95 -14.29 -7.20
C GLU A 85 -4.91 -13.72 -5.78
N GLN A 86 -4.65 -12.42 -5.64
CA GLN A 86 -4.68 -11.74 -4.35
C GLN A 86 -6.07 -11.80 -3.71
N ARG A 87 -7.13 -11.67 -4.50
CA ARG A 87 -8.52 -11.84 -4.06
C ARG A 87 -8.79 -13.27 -3.59
N LYS A 88 -8.27 -14.29 -4.29
CA LYS A 88 -8.41 -15.70 -3.86
C LYS A 88 -7.68 -15.95 -2.53
N ARG A 89 -6.49 -15.38 -2.34
CA ARG A 89 -5.72 -15.49 -1.09
C ARG A 89 -6.48 -14.89 0.09
N THR A 90 -6.95 -13.65 -0.04
CA THR A 90 -7.71 -12.97 1.03
C THR A 90 -9.03 -13.68 1.36
N VAL A 91 -9.78 -14.17 0.36
CA VAL A 91 -11.02 -14.92 0.59
C VAL A 91 -10.76 -16.25 1.29
N SER A 92 -9.70 -16.97 0.91
CA SER A 92 -9.35 -18.25 1.54
C SER A 92 -8.84 -18.10 2.97
N GLU A 93 -8.18 -16.98 3.29
CA GLU A 93 -7.79 -16.61 4.65
C GLU A 93 -9.01 -16.36 5.54
N MET A 94 -10.00 -15.59 5.07
CA MET A 94 -11.24 -15.35 5.82
C MET A 94 -12.10 -16.61 6.01
N LYS A 95 -12.03 -17.57 5.08
CA LYS A 95 -12.80 -18.82 5.14
C LYS A 95 -12.16 -19.88 6.03
N ARG A 96 -10.94 -19.66 6.51
CA ARG A 96 -10.29 -20.61 7.43
C ARG A 96 -11.09 -20.61 8.74
N PRO A 97 -11.70 -21.74 9.13
CA PRO A 97 -12.35 -21.83 10.43
C PRO A 97 -11.32 -21.51 11.49
N ASP A 98 -11.65 -20.62 12.41
CA ASP A 98 -10.79 -20.25 13.51
C ASP A 98 -10.59 -21.48 14.42
N LEU A 99 -9.60 -22.30 14.11
CA LEU A 99 -9.16 -23.44 14.93
C LEU A 99 -8.47 -22.96 16.21
N SER A 100 -8.26 -21.65 16.37
CA SER A 100 -7.75 -21.03 17.59
C SER A 100 -8.84 -20.45 18.48
N ALA A 101 -10.12 -20.50 18.08
CA ALA A 101 -11.20 -20.35 19.03
C ALA A 101 -11.07 -21.52 20.02
N PRO A 102 -10.65 -21.27 21.28
CA PRO A 102 -10.61 -22.33 22.26
C PRO A 102 -12.03 -22.88 22.30
N PHE A 103 -12.15 -24.20 22.27
CA PHE A 103 -13.27 -24.89 22.87
C PHE A 103 -13.40 -24.34 24.30
N ARG A 104 -14.07 -23.20 24.47
CA ARG A 104 -14.78 -22.91 25.70
C ARG A 104 -15.86 -23.96 25.69
N ALA A 105 -15.50 -25.06 26.33
CA ALA A 105 -16.37 -25.95 27.04
C ALA A 105 -17.78 -25.41 26.98
N ARG A 106 -18.58 -26.04 26.13
CA ARG A 106 -20.01 -26.15 26.37
C ARG A 106 -20.11 -26.92 27.67
N GLU A 107 -19.90 -26.23 28.79
CA GLU A 107 -20.33 -26.67 30.10
C GLU A 107 -21.84 -26.78 29.97
N VAL A 108 -22.27 -27.99 29.67
CA VAL A 108 -23.63 -28.44 29.94
C VAL A 108 -23.81 -28.20 31.44
N PRO A 109 -24.72 -27.31 31.88
CA PRO A 109 -24.99 -27.16 33.29
C PRO A 109 -25.60 -28.47 33.77
N ASP A 110 -24.86 -29.23 34.57
CA ASP A 110 -25.40 -30.36 35.32
C ASP A 110 -26.24 -29.78 36.49
N PRO A 111 -27.56 -30.01 36.55
CA PRO A 111 -28.43 -29.39 37.55
C PRO A 111 -28.34 -30.02 38.95
N ARG A 112 -27.27 -30.75 39.29
CA ARG A 112 -27.19 -31.51 40.56
C ARG A 112 -26.16 -31.08 41.59
N THR A 113 -25.54 -29.91 41.46
CA THR A 113 -24.54 -29.46 42.45
C THR A 113 -24.95 -28.17 43.16
N MET A 114 -26.09 -28.22 43.86
CA MET A 114 -26.34 -27.37 45.02
C MET A 114 -26.16 -28.23 46.27
N ASP A 115 -25.01 -28.07 46.92
CA ASP A 115 -24.85 -27.99 48.38
C ASP A 115 -23.41 -28.29 48.76
N ASN A 116 -22.65 -27.24 49.09
CA ASN A 116 -21.88 -27.22 50.33
C ASN A 116 -21.32 -25.81 50.55
N ARG A 117 -22.08 -25.07 51.36
CA ARG A 117 -21.63 -23.86 52.01
C ARG A 117 -20.65 -24.22 53.12
N ALA A 118 -19.64 -23.38 53.28
CA ALA A 118 -18.81 -23.19 54.47
C ALA A 118 -17.64 -24.17 54.71
N ARG A 119 -16.41 -23.67 54.51
CA ARG A 119 -15.42 -23.58 55.61
C ARG A 119 -14.17 -22.79 55.18
N LEU A 120 -13.93 -21.71 55.94
CA LEU A 120 -12.65 -21.31 56.55
C LEU A 120 -11.38 -21.26 55.70
N GLY A 121 -10.68 -20.11 55.73
CA GLY A 121 -9.24 -20.11 55.46
C GLY A 121 -8.61 -18.74 55.31
N TYR A 122 -8.29 -18.11 56.44
CA TYR A 122 -7.45 -16.91 56.53
C TYR A 122 -6.00 -17.15 56.05
N GLY A 123 -5.38 -16.10 55.47
CA GLY A 123 -3.94 -15.93 55.32
C GLY A 123 -3.33 -16.50 54.03
N ARG A 124 -2.17 -16.07 53.52
CA ARG A 124 -1.28 -14.92 53.74
C ARG A 124 -0.21 -15.05 52.63
N ALA A 125 0.30 -13.92 52.17
CA ALA A 125 1.65 -13.72 51.62
C ALA A 125 2.07 -14.35 50.27
N SER A 126 2.36 -13.44 49.33
CA SER A 126 3.71 -13.19 48.77
C SER A 126 4.45 -14.29 47.98
N GLY A 127 4.74 -13.97 46.71
CA GLY A 127 5.81 -14.56 45.91
C GLY A 127 5.81 -13.94 44.51
N ALA A 128 6.38 -12.76 44.32
CA ALA A 128 7.81 -12.54 44.05
C ALA A 128 8.31 -13.34 42.84
N GLY A 129 8.37 -12.67 41.69
CA GLY A 129 8.97 -13.16 40.44
C GLY A 129 9.35 -11.98 39.53
N GLN A 130 10.12 -11.04 40.07
CA GLN A 130 10.77 -9.98 39.30
C GLN A 130 11.93 -10.58 38.49
N LEU A 131 11.92 -10.36 37.17
CA LEU A 131 13.10 -10.55 36.33
C LEU A 131 13.87 -9.23 36.23
N PRO A 132 15.22 -9.24 36.35
CA PRO A 132 16.03 -8.03 36.42
C PRO A 132 16.14 -7.35 35.05
N ARG A 133 15.72 -6.09 35.00
CA ARG A 133 15.88 -5.20 33.85
C ARG A 133 17.26 -4.55 33.91
N ALA A 134 18.05 -4.76 32.87
CA ALA A 134 19.41 -4.22 32.75
C ALA A 134 19.44 -2.69 32.82
N HIS A 135 20.32 -2.18 33.69
CA HIS A 135 20.69 -0.78 33.82
C HIS A 135 21.39 -0.28 32.55
N ARG A 136 20.90 0.80 31.95
CA ARG A 136 21.70 1.67 31.06
C ARG A 136 21.98 3.00 31.78
N PRO A 137 23.20 3.56 31.70
CA PRO A 137 23.49 4.86 32.31
C PRO A 137 22.81 5.99 31.55
N SER A 138 22.31 6.94 32.33
CA SER A 138 21.71 8.20 31.91
C SER A 138 22.79 9.28 31.86
N ASP A 139 22.95 9.93 30.70
CA ASP A 139 23.56 11.24 30.61
C ASP A 139 22.92 12.00 29.43
N ALA A 140 22.03 12.93 29.77
CA ALA A 140 21.78 14.21 29.08
C ALA A 140 20.55 14.87 29.71
N LYS A 141 20.81 15.84 30.58
CA LYS A 141 19.84 16.80 31.12
C LYS A 141 19.08 17.46 29.97
N ARG A 142 17.77 17.20 29.88
CA ARG A 142 16.82 18.03 29.12
C ARG A 142 16.00 18.85 30.11
N PRO A 143 15.90 20.18 29.98
CA PRO A 143 15.17 21.01 30.93
C PRO A 143 13.68 20.65 30.94
N GLN A 144 13.13 20.48 32.14
CA GLN A 144 11.71 20.25 32.36
C GLN A 144 10.91 21.52 32.06
N ALA A 145 9.95 21.42 31.14
CA ALA A 145 8.88 22.39 31.00
C ALA A 145 7.81 22.11 32.07
N ALA A 146 7.33 23.18 32.70
CA ALA A 146 6.39 23.19 33.81
C ALA A 146 5.10 22.37 33.55
N PRO A 147 4.53 21.71 34.57
CA PRO A 147 3.28 21.00 34.43
C PRO A 147 2.11 21.98 34.47
N PHE A 148 1.64 22.41 33.31
CA PHE A 148 0.28 22.94 33.19
C PHE A 148 -0.71 21.78 33.37
N ARG A 149 -1.44 21.81 34.49
CA ARG A 149 -2.57 20.93 34.77
C ARG A 149 -3.58 21.01 33.62
N ARG A 150 -3.69 19.94 32.82
CA ARG A 150 -4.79 19.77 31.87
C ARG A 150 -5.97 19.04 32.55
N PRO A 151 -7.23 19.44 32.29
CA PRO A 151 -8.41 18.76 32.80
C PRO A 151 -8.53 17.33 32.26
N SER A 152 -8.71 16.37 33.15
CA SER A 152 -8.99 14.96 32.82
C SER A 152 -10.42 14.80 32.30
N TYR A 153 -10.65 15.09 31.01
CA TYR A 153 -11.76 14.49 30.27
C TYR A 153 -11.19 13.30 29.51
N GLY A 154 -11.31 12.11 30.11
CA GLY A 154 -10.84 10.85 29.55
C GLY A 154 -11.70 10.41 28.39
N VAL A 155 -11.43 10.94 27.19
CA VAL A 155 -11.86 10.29 25.95
C VAL A 155 -10.98 9.04 25.78
N PRO A 156 -11.56 7.83 25.66
CA PRO A 156 -10.78 6.63 25.41
C PRO A 156 -9.91 6.84 24.17
N ARG A 157 -8.61 6.58 24.29
CA ARG A 157 -7.71 6.61 23.14
C ARG A 157 -8.21 5.57 22.14
N PRO A 158 -8.53 5.96 20.89
CA PRO A 158 -9.04 5.02 19.90
C PRO A 158 -8.02 3.90 19.66
N THR A 159 -8.53 2.69 19.42
CA THR A 159 -7.70 1.53 19.11
C THR A 159 -7.09 1.67 17.71
N SER A 160 -5.96 0.99 17.46
CA SER A 160 -5.30 1.01 16.13
C SER A 160 -6.26 0.65 15.00
N SER A 161 -7.11 -0.35 15.23
CA SER A 161 -8.15 -0.78 14.28
C SER A 161 -9.17 0.32 13.98
N GLN A 162 -9.55 1.11 14.99
CA GLN A 162 -10.50 2.20 14.82
C GLN A 162 -9.90 3.32 13.99
N ILE A 163 -8.62 3.65 14.23
CA ILE A 163 -7.87 4.64 13.46
C ILE A 163 -7.77 4.22 11.98
N GLU A 164 -7.47 2.96 11.70
CA GLU A 164 -7.39 2.43 10.34
C GLU A 164 -8.75 2.50 9.62
N THR A 165 -9.84 2.13 10.31
CA THR A 165 -11.19 2.20 9.71
C THR A 165 -11.61 3.64 9.40
N GLU A 166 -11.30 4.59 10.28
CA GLU A 166 -11.59 6.01 10.08
C GLU A 166 -10.75 6.58 8.91
N PHE A 167 -9.48 6.21 8.81
CA PHE A 167 -8.60 6.64 7.71
C PHE A 167 -9.08 6.14 6.34
N VAL A 168 -9.48 4.87 6.24
CA VAL A 168 -10.03 4.32 4.99
C VAL A 168 -11.34 5.03 4.62
N THR A 169 -12.19 5.31 5.61
CA THR A 169 -13.46 6.02 5.40
C THR A 169 -13.21 7.45 4.89
N ASP A 170 -12.26 8.17 5.49
CA ASP A 170 -11.88 9.52 5.07
C ASP A 170 -11.33 9.54 3.63
N GLN A 171 -10.50 8.56 3.24
CA GLN A 171 -10.03 8.44 1.85
C GLN A 171 -11.18 8.27 0.86
N ILE A 172 -12.14 7.39 1.16
CA ILE A 172 -13.31 7.15 0.30
C ILE A 172 -14.13 8.43 0.17
N MET A 173 -14.37 9.14 1.28
CA MET A 173 -15.14 10.38 1.28
C MET A 173 -14.47 11.49 0.47
N MET A 174 -13.14 11.61 0.53
CA MET A 174 -12.39 12.55 -0.31
C MET A 174 -12.53 12.25 -1.81
N HIS A 175 -12.66 10.97 -2.18
CA HIS A 175 -12.82 10.57 -3.58
C HIS A 175 -14.25 10.80 -4.10
N LEU A 176 -15.26 10.62 -3.23
CA LEU A 176 -16.66 10.82 -3.58
C LEU A 176 -17.08 12.29 -3.61
N TYR A 177 -16.41 13.15 -2.82
CA TYR A 177 -16.76 14.57 -2.70
C TYR A 177 -15.54 15.49 -2.85
N PRO A 178 -14.92 15.57 -4.05
CA PRO A 178 -13.71 16.36 -4.26
C PRO A 178 -13.90 17.87 -4.06
N GLU A 179 -15.13 18.37 -4.18
CA GLU A 179 -15.49 19.79 -3.96
C GLU A 179 -15.59 20.17 -2.47
N ARG A 180 -15.68 19.17 -1.57
CA ARG A 180 -15.66 19.42 -0.12
C ARG A 180 -14.24 19.26 0.35
N GLN A 181 -13.61 20.34 0.81
CA GLN A 181 -12.32 20.28 1.52
C GLN A 181 -12.52 19.56 2.87
N ILE A 182 -12.54 18.23 2.83
CA ILE A 182 -12.55 17.39 4.02
C ILE A 182 -11.11 17.35 4.53
N GLN A 183 -10.83 18.07 5.61
CA GLN A 183 -9.53 17.97 6.27
C GLN A 183 -9.49 16.68 7.10
N PRO A 184 -8.43 15.85 6.99
CA PRO A 184 -8.27 14.68 7.81
C PRO A 184 -8.14 15.12 9.28
N ARG A 185 -8.83 14.43 10.18
CA ARG A 185 -8.91 14.79 11.60
C ARG A 185 -7.61 14.53 12.38
N TRP A 186 -6.61 13.95 11.73
CA TRP A 186 -5.38 13.43 12.31
C TRP A 186 -4.16 13.98 11.56
N ILE A 187 -3.75 15.22 11.84
CA ILE A 187 -2.47 15.81 11.40
C ILE A 187 -1.63 16.14 12.63
#